data_AF-X1T702-F1
#
_entry.id   AF-X1T702-F1
#
_cell.length_a   1.000
_cell.length_b   1.000
_cell.length_c   1.000
_cell.angle_alpha   90.00
_cell.angle_beta   90.00
_cell.angle_gamma   90.00
#
_symmetry.space_group_name_H-M   'P 1'
#
loop_
_entity.id
_entity.type
_entity.pdbx_description
1 polymer ?
#
loop_
_entity_poly.entity_id
_entity_poly.type
_entity_poly.pdbx_seq_one_letter_code
_entity_poly.pdbx_strand_id
1 'polypeptide(L)'
;MSPLLDYTSKVPVSRTIAQIQAKLVEHGARAVMMEYDGRGRIKALAFNVKRSNGELPIRLPIDTAATLKVLQRQHANREIPGRYANEEHAYRVAWRIIKDWVDL
;
A
#
# COMPACT_ATOMS: atom_id res chain seq x y z
N MET A 1 6.23 -21.63 -3.44
CA MET A 1 6.10 -20.63 -2.37
C MET A 1 4.71 -20.02 -2.49
N SER A 2 4.08 -19.49 -1.43
CA SER A 2 2.76 -18.85 -1.59
C SER A 2 2.90 -17.52 -2.36
N PRO A 3 1.95 -17.18 -3.25
CA PRO A 3 1.94 -15.90 -3.95
C PRO A 3 1.94 -14.69 -3.00
N LEU A 4 2.40 -13.54 -3.49
CA LEU A 4 2.37 -12.29 -2.73
C LEU A 4 0.93 -11.97 -2.32
N LEU A 5 0.73 -11.50 -1.09
CA LEU A 5 -0.59 -11.14 -0.59
C LEU A 5 -1.29 -10.17 -1.56
N ASP A 6 -2.60 -10.38 -1.78
CA ASP A 6 -3.44 -9.54 -2.64
C ASP A 6 -3.04 -9.42 -4.13
N TYR A 7 -2.19 -10.31 -4.66
CA TYR A 7 -1.77 -10.33 -6.07
C TYR A 7 -2.88 -10.52 -7.11
N THR A 8 -4.11 -10.85 -6.69
CA THR A 8 -5.27 -10.94 -7.60
C THR A 8 -6.18 -9.72 -7.52
N SER A 9 -5.85 -8.74 -6.67
CA SER A 9 -6.70 -7.59 -6.40
C SER A 9 -7.00 -6.78 -7.67
N LYS A 10 -8.27 -6.44 -7.81
CA LYS A 10 -8.79 -5.54 -8.85
C LYS A 10 -9.21 -4.19 -8.27
N VAL A 11 -9.04 -3.98 -6.96
CA VAL A 11 -9.46 -2.76 -6.29
C VAL A 11 -8.59 -1.60 -6.79
N PRO A 12 -9.18 -0.50 -7.29
CA PRO A 12 -8.42 0.69 -7.68
C PRO A 12 -7.64 1.26 -6.49
N VAL A 13 -6.44 1.79 -6.74
CA VAL A 13 -5.58 2.36 -5.67
C VAL A 13 -6.30 3.47 -4.91
N SER A 14 -7.03 4.37 -5.59
CA SER A 14 -7.80 5.43 -4.95
C SER A 14 -8.78 4.91 -3.91
N ARG A 15 -9.45 3.78 -4.18
CA ARG A 15 -10.37 3.12 -3.23
C ARG A 15 -9.61 2.54 -2.04
N THR A 16 -8.47 1.89 -2.28
CA THR A 16 -7.62 1.36 -1.19
C THR A 16 -7.10 2.49 -0.29
N ILE A 17 -6.66 3.60 -0.86
CA ILE A 17 -6.22 4.79 -0.10
C ILE A 17 -7.36 5.33 0.76
N ALA A 18 -8.57 5.49 0.19
CA ALA A 18 -9.73 5.95 0.95
C ALA A 18 -10.08 5.01 2.11
N GLN A 19 -9.95 3.70 1.91
CA GLN A 19 -10.14 2.70 2.98
C GLN A 19 -9.11 2.87 4.11
N ILE A 20 -7.83 3.03 3.76
CA ILE A 20 -6.76 3.30 4.74
C ILE A 20 -7.08 4.58 5.51
N GLN A 21 -7.40 5.67 4.82
CA GLN A 21 -7.72 6.95 5.47
C GLN A 21 -8.91 6.84 6.42
N ALA A 22 -9.98 6.16 6.01
CA ALA A 22 -11.15 5.95 6.87
C ALA A 22 -10.75 5.22 8.17
N LYS A 23 -9.90 4.19 8.05
CA LYS A 23 -9.40 3.44 9.20
C LYS A 23 -8.52 4.29 10.11
N LEU A 24 -7.62 5.08 9.54
CA LEU A 24 -6.78 6.00 10.31
C LEU A 24 -7.62 7.02 11.10
N VAL A 25 -8.67 7.57 10.48
CA VAL A 25 -9.60 8.51 11.13
C VAL A 25 -10.39 7.83 12.24
N GLU A 26 -10.88 6.60 12.02
CA GLU A 26 -11.54 5.78 13.06
C GLU A 26 -10.64 5.61 14.30
N HIS A 27 -9.33 5.49 14.10
CA HIS A 27 -8.34 5.37 15.16
C HIS A 27 -7.76 6.71 15.67
N GLY A 28 -8.41 7.84 15.33
CA GLY A 28 -8.11 9.15 15.91
C GLY A 28 -6.99 9.93 15.21
N ALA A 29 -6.59 9.55 14.00
CA ALA A 29 -5.75 10.40 13.17
C ALA A 29 -6.48 11.71 12.86
N ARG A 30 -5.81 12.85 13.07
CA ARG A 30 -6.39 14.19 12.88
C ARG A 30 -6.00 14.84 11.55
N ALA A 31 -4.93 14.36 10.94
CA ALA A 31 -4.44 14.82 9.65
C ALA A 31 -3.76 13.64 8.93
N VAL A 32 -3.97 13.54 7.62
CA VAL A 32 -3.30 12.58 6.74
C VAL A 32 -2.70 13.34 5.56
N MET A 33 -1.38 13.29 5.43
CA MET A 33 -0.62 13.85 4.32
C MET A 33 -0.33 12.76 3.29
N MET A 34 -0.52 13.08 2.01
CA MET A 34 -0.13 12.22 0.89
C MET A 34 1.17 12.74 0.28
N GLU A 35 2.18 11.88 0.23
CA GLU A 35 3.40 12.18 -0.51
C GLU A 35 3.28 11.63 -1.93
N TYR A 36 3.57 12.47 -2.92
CA TYR A 36 3.60 12.08 -4.33
C TYR A 36 5.04 11.90 -4.82
N ASP A 37 5.25 11.02 -5.79
CA ASP A 37 6.49 10.93 -6.57
C ASP A 37 6.50 11.92 -7.74
N GLY A 38 7.58 11.94 -8.51
CA GLY A 38 7.71 12.82 -9.69
C GLY A 38 6.76 12.49 -10.85
N ARG A 39 6.00 11.39 -10.76
CA ARG A 39 4.98 10.98 -11.74
C ARG A 39 3.56 11.26 -11.24
N GLY A 40 3.41 11.87 -10.07
CA GLY A 40 2.11 12.15 -9.46
C GLY A 40 1.44 10.91 -8.85
N ARG A 41 2.17 9.82 -8.58
CA ARG A 41 1.64 8.68 -7.83
C ARG A 41 1.91 8.85 -6.34
N ILE A 42 0.94 8.48 -5.51
CA ILE A 42 1.11 8.49 -4.05
C ILE A 42 2.15 7.42 -3.68
N LYS A 43 3.24 7.83 -3.02
CA LYS A 43 4.34 6.96 -2.57
C LYS A 43 4.33 6.70 -1.06
N ALA A 44 3.63 7.53 -0.29
CA ALA A 44 3.45 7.33 1.15
C ALA A 44 2.20 8.06 1.68
N LEU A 45 1.63 7.53 2.76
CA LEU A 45 0.70 8.25 3.64
C LEU A 45 1.41 8.57 4.96
N ALA A 46 1.31 9.80 5.44
CA ALA A 46 1.84 10.20 6.74
C ALA A 46 0.74 10.79 7.61
N PHE A 47 0.70 10.47 8.90
CA PHE A 47 -0.33 10.93 9.81
C PHE A 47 0.18 10.99 11.25
N ASN A 48 -0.49 11.79 12.08
CA ASN A 48 -0.18 11.90 13.51
C ASN A 48 -1.27 11.22 14.34
N VAL A 49 -0.84 10.46 15.35
CA VAL A 49 -1.73 9.91 16.38
C VAL A 49 -1.45 10.60 17.71
N LYS A 50 -2.51 11.08 18.37
CA LYS A 50 -2.38 11.69 19.70
C LYS A 50 -2.22 10.59 20.76
N ARG A 51 -1.15 10.66 21.54
CA ARG A 51 -0.93 9.86 22.75
C ARG A 51 -0.91 10.76 23.98
N SER A 52 -0.96 10.16 25.17
CA SER A 52 -0.89 10.89 26.44
C SER A 52 0.38 11.73 26.60
N ASN A 53 1.46 11.36 25.90
CA ASN A 53 2.77 12.01 25.96
C ASN A 53 3.11 12.87 24.72
N GLY A 54 2.17 13.12 23.81
CA GLY A 54 2.39 13.95 22.63
C GLY A 54 1.82 13.36 21.33
N GLU A 55 2.21 13.93 20.20
CA GLU A 55 1.85 13.41 18.88
C GLU A 55 2.94 12.45 18.38
N LEU A 56 2.54 11.26 17.91
CA LEU A 56 3.42 10.32 17.23
C LEU A 56 3.20 10.43 15.72
N PRO A 57 4.18 10.94 14.95
CA PRO A 57 4.12 10.89 13.50
C PRO A 57 4.40 9.47 13.00
N ILE A 58 3.55 8.97 12.12
CA ILE A 58 3.68 7.67 11.46
C ILE A 58 3.69 7.88 9.95
N ARG A 59 4.55 7.13 9.26
CA ARG A 59 4.65 7.14 7.80
C ARG A 59 4.51 5.73 7.26
N LEU A 60 3.59 5.55 6.32
CA LEU A 60 3.29 4.31 5.61
C LEU A 60 3.77 4.44 4.14
N PRO A 61 5.06 4.19 3.87
CA PRO A 61 5.56 4.17 2.51
C PRO A 61 5.19 2.87 1.80
N ILE A 62 5.12 2.94 0.48
CA ILE A 62 5.11 1.74 -0.37
C ILE A 62 6.41 1.66 -1.18
N ASP A 63 6.79 0.44 -1.56
CA ASP A 63 7.85 0.20 -2.54
C ASP A 63 7.29 -0.60 -3.72
N THR A 64 6.81 0.12 -4.73
CA THR A 64 6.28 -0.45 -5.98
C THR A 64 7.35 -1.24 -6.72
N ALA A 65 8.62 -0.81 -6.68
CA ALA A 65 9.70 -1.45 -7.42
C ALA A 65 10.08 -2.79 -6.78
N ALA A 66 10.18 -2.85 -5.46
CA ALA A 66 10.38 -4.11 -4.74
C ALA A 66 9.18 -5.06 -4.94
N THR A 67 7.96 -4.54 -4.88
CA THR A 67 6.74 -5.33 -5.13
C THR A 67 6.75 -5.91 -6.54
N LEU A 68 7.10 -5.12 -7.56
CA LEU A 68 7.22 -5.57 -8.94
C LEU A 68 8.27 -6.68 -9.10
N LYS A 69 9.46 -6.52 -8.49
CA LYS A 69 10.52 -7.53 -8.52
C LYS A 69 10.04 -8.87 -7.95
N VAL A 70 9.27 -8.84 -6.86
CA VAL A 70 8.69 -10.07 -6.27
C VAL A 70 7.67 -10.70 -7.22
N LEU A 71 6.75 -9.92 -7.79
CA LEU A 71 5.74 -10.44 -8.72
C LEU A 71 6.37 -11.02 -10.00
N GLN A 72 7.40 -10.37 -10.53
CA GLN A 72 8.16 -10.87 -11.69
C GLN A 72 8.86 -12.20 -11.38
N ARG A 73 9.48 -12.32 -10.19
CA ARG A 73 10.08 -13.58 -9.73
C ARG A 73 9.02 -14.69 -9.60
N GLN A 74 7.88 -14.39 -9.00
CA GLN A 74 6.78 -15.35 -8.87
C GLN A 74 6.23 -15.78 -10.23
N HIS A 75 6.16 -14.86 -11.19
CA HIS A 75 5.79 -15.20 -12.55
C HIS A 75 6.83 -16.10 -13.24
N ALA A 76 8.13 -15.79 -13.11
CA ALA A 76 9.21 -16.61 -13.64
C ALA A 76 9.17 -18.04 -13.08
N ASN A 77 8.80 -18.18 -11.81
CA ASN A 77 8.59 -19.46 -11.13
C ASN A 77 7.25 -20.15 -11.47
N ARG A 78 6.45 -19.58 -12.38
CA ARG A 78 5.11 -20.05 -12.77
C ARG A 78 4.10 -20.11 -11.62
N GLU A 79 4.33 -19.34 -10.55
CA GLU A 79 3.43 -19.25 -9.39
C GLU A 79 2.25 -18.32 -9.67
N ILE A 80 2.42 -17.33 -10.55
CA ILE A 80 1.35 -16.38 -10.95
C ILE A 80 1.33 -16.12 -12.47
N PRO A 81 0.15 -15.81 -13.05
CA PRO A 81 0.04 -15.33 -14.43
C PRO A 81 0.81 -14.02 -14.68
N GLY A 82 1.44 -13.89 -15.85
CA GLY A 82 2.25 -12.71 -16.20
C GLY A 82 1.48 -11.38 -16.22
N ARG A 83 0.15 -11.42 -16.40
CA ARG A 83 -0.73 -10.23 -16.29
C ARG A 83 -0.69 -9.56 -14.92
N TYR A 84 -0.17 -10.21 -13.88
CA TYR A 84 0.01 -9.64 -12.54
C TYR A 84 1.42 -9.08 -12.31
N ALA A 85 2.38 -9.35 -13.20
CA ALA A 85 3.79 -8.96 -13.04
C ALA A 85 4.13 -7.65 -13.80
N ASN A 86 3.30 -6.62 -13.65
CA ASN A 86 3.50 -5.29 -14.25
C ASN A 86 3.43 -4.16 -13.21
N GLU A 87 3.94 -2.99 -13.57
CA GLU A 87 4.10 -1.84 -12.67
C GLU A 87 2.77 -1.34 -12.08
N GLU A 88 1.72 -1.22 -12.89
CA GLU A 88 0.39 -0.79 -12.45
C GLU A 88 -0.21 -1.78 -11.43
N HIS A 89 -0.04 -3.07 -11.68
CA HIS A 89 -0.50 -4.09 -10.75
C HIS A 89 0.33 -4.13 -9.47
N ALA A 90 1.65 -3.98 -9.56
CA ALA A 90 2.53 -3.89 -8.40
C ALA A 90 2.16 -2.69 -7.51
N TYR A 91 1.83 -1.54 -8.10
CA TYR A 91 1.39 -0.37 -7.36
C TYR A 91 0.09 -0.63 -6.59
N ARG A 92 -0.86 -1.33 -7.22
CA ARG A 92 -2.09 -1.77 -6.57
C ARG A 92 -1.84 -2.71 -5.40
N VAL A 93 -1.01 -3.74 -5.62
CA VAL A 93 -0.70 -4.75 -4.60
C VAL A 93 0.02 -4.12 -3.41
N ALA A 94 0.97 -3.21 -3.64
CA ALA A 94 1.70 -2.54 -2.57
C ALA A 94 0.76 -1.78 -1.61
N TRP A 95 -0.24 -1.07 -2.13
CA TRP A 95 -1.23 -0.39 -1.28
C TRP A 95 -2.18 -1.34 -0.56
N ARG A 96 -2.50 -2.47 -1.17
CA ARG A 96 -3.33 -3.50 -0.54
C ARG A 96 -2.64 -4.12 0.66
N ILE A 97 -1.35 -4.40 0.56
CA ILE A 97 -0.53 -4.85 1.69
C ILE A 97 -0.55 -3.84 2.83
N ILE A 98 -0.39 -2.53 2.55
CA ILE A 98 -0.49 -1.49 3.59
C ILE A 98 -1.87 -1.48 4.24
N LYS A 99 -2.95 -1.58 3.44
CA LYS A 99 -4.32 -1.63 3.97
C LYS A 99 -4.52 -2.85 4.88
N ASP A 100 -3.97 -3.99 4.53
CA ASP A 100 -4.08 -5.18 5.38
C ASP A 100 -3.29 -5.01 6.69
N TRP A 101 -2.13 -4.35 6.68
CA TRP A 101 -1.41 -4.01 7.91
C TRP A 101 -2.16 -3.02 8.80
N VAL A 102 -2.90 -2.08 8.20
CA VAL A 102 -3.71 -1.09 8.95
C VAL A 102 -4.99 -1.72 9.52
N ASP A 103 -5.46 -2.84 8.97
CA ASP A 103 -6.63 -3.57 9.45
C ASP A 103 -6.32 -4.58 10.57
N LEU A 104 -5.05 -4.94 10.78
CA LEU A 104 -4.59 -5.82 11.87
C LEU A 104 -4.58 -5.09 13.22
#